data_AF-A0A250JA77-F1
#
_entry.id   AF-A0A250JA77-F1
#
_cell.length_a   1.000
_cell.length_b   1.000
_cell.length_c   1.000
_cell.angle_alpha   90.00
_cell.angle_beta   90.00
_cell.angle_gamma   90.00
#
_symmetry.space_group_name_H-M   'P 1'
#
loop_
_entity.id
_entity.type
_entity.pdbx_description
1 polymer ?
#
loop_
_entity_poly.entity_id
_entity_poly.type
_entity_poly.pdbx_seq_one_letter_code
_entity_poly.pdbx_strand_id
1 'polypeptide(L)'
;MKSNEAAHWFCSKIDAIRAEAGHDAKKMEALCQDPALEREALEKFPDDPFLFAQLKNAIELELPLARRGIFLVDGPPTDEQVAELQRHTREALRFLKKSR
;
A
#
# COMPACT_ATOMS: atom_id res chain seq x y z
N MET A 1 -26.59 7.54 -1.80
CA MET A 1 -25.72 6.38 -1.53
C MET A 1 -24.39 6.62 -2.21
N LYS A 2 -23.54 7.50 -1.67
CA LYS A 2 -22.22 7.87 -2.25
C LYS A 2 -21.05 7.06 -1.66
N SER A 3 -21.25 6.43 -0.50
CA SER A 3 -20.22 5.61 0.17
C SER A 3 -19.83 4.37 -0.63
N ASN A 4 -20.77 3.74 -1.35
CA ASN A 4 -20.46 2.60 -2.22
C ASN A 4 -19.58 3.02 -3.40
N GLU A 5 -19.82 4.18 -3.99
CA GLU A 5 -19.01 4.70 -5.10
C GLU A 5 -17.58 5.07 -4.65
N ALA A 6 -17.45 5.69 -3.47
CA ALA A 6 -16.14 5.99 -2.87
C ALA A 6 -15.35 4.71 -2.57
N ALA A 7 -16.00 3.69 -2.00
CA ALA A 7 -15.36 2.39 -1.74
C ALA A 7 -14.92 1.69 -3.04
N HIS A 8 -15.76 1.70 -4.08
CA HIS A 8 -15.39 1.15 -5.38
C HIS A 8 -14.23 1.91 -6.02
N TRP A 9 -14.23 3.23 -5.96
CA TRP A 9 -13.12 4.05 -6.45
C TRP A 9 -11.83 3.74 -5.69
N PHE A 10 -11.88 3.66 -4.36
CA PHE A 10 -10.74 3.32 -3.51
C PHE A 10 -10.13 1.96 -3.90
N CYS A 11 -10.95 0.90 -3.95
CA CYS A 11 -10.48 -0.42 -4.35
C CYS A 11 -9.89 -0.42 -5.77
N SER A 12 -10.60 0.20 -6.71
CA SER A 12 -10.16 0.30 -8.10
C SER A 12 -8.83 1.04 -8.25
N LYS A 13 -8.57 2.08 -7.44
CA LYS A 13 -7.32 2.83 -7.49
C LYS A 13 -6.15 2.07 -6.90
N ILE A 14 -6.36 1.32 -5.82
CA ILE A 14 -5.33 0.41 -5.29
C ILE A 14 -4.92 -0.60 -6.37
N ASP A 15 -5.90 -1.25 -7.00
CA ASP A 15 -5.62 -2.26 -8.02
C ASP A 15 -4.93 -1.67 -9.25
N ALA A 16 -5.34 -0.47 -9.68
CA ALA A 16 -4.69 0.26 -10.77
C ALA A 16 -3.22 0.61 -10.43
N ILE A 17 -2.96 1.13 -9.24
CA ILE A 17 -1.60 1.46 -8.79
C ILE A 17 -0.74 0.20 -8.74
N ARG A 18 -1.24 -0.90 -8.19
CA ARG A 18 -0.53 -2.19 -8.14
C ARG A 18 -0.22 -2.72 -9.54
N ALA A 19 -1.20 -2.74 -10.42
CA ALA A 19 -1.04 -3.23 -11.79
C ALA A 19 -0.05 -2.37 -12.59
N GLU A 20 -0.11 -1.05 -12.44
CA GLU A 20 0.81 -0.14 -13.12
C GLU A 20 2.22 -0.21 -12.55
N ALA A 21 2.37 -0.29 -11.22
CA ALA A 21 3.66 -0.43 -10.56
C ALA A 21 4.33 -1.78 -10.90
N GLY A 22 3.56 -2.85 -11.00
CA GLY A 22 4.07 -4.22 -11.14
C GLY A 22 5.00 -4.56 -9.96
N HIS A 23 6.15 -5.15 -10.28
CA HIS A 23 7.18 -5.53 -9.31
C HIS A 23 8.18 -4.41 -8.99
N ASP A 24 7.74 -3.14 -9.02
CA ASP A 24 8.58 -1.97 -8.72
C ASP A 24 8.01 -1.16 -7.54
N ALA A 25 8.65 -1.33 -6.38
CA ALA A 25 8.29 -0.62 -5.14
C ALA A 25 8.49 0.91 -5.24
N LYS A 26 9.47 1.39 -6.01
CA LYS A 26 9.69 2.83 -6.19
C LYS A 26 8.64 3.43 -7.10
N LYS A 27 8.23 2.69 -8.14
CA LYS A 27 7.13 3.09 -9.01
C LYS A 27 5.81 3.14 -8.23
N MET A 28 5.55 2.14 -7.38
CA MET A 28 4.38 2.14 -6.49
C MET A 28 4.35 3.38 -5.57
N GLU A 29 5.50 3.71 -4.95
CA GLU A 29 5.65 4.89 -4.11
C GLU A 29 5.46 6.20 -4.90
N ALA A 30 5.95 6.29 -6.12
CA ALA A 30 5.76 7.47 -6.96
C ALA A 30 4.29 7.65 -7.37
N LEU A 31 3.62 6.57 -7.77
CA LEU A 31 2.22 6.59 -8.20
C LEU A 31 1.28 7.02 -7.08
N CYS A 32 1.52 6.60 -5.83
CA CYS A 32 0.66 7.00 -4.72
C CYS A 32 0.85 8.45 -4.25
N GLN A 33 1.91 9.13 -4.71
CA GLN A 33 2.17 10.55 -4.42
C GLN A 33 1.75 11.46 -5.57
N ASP A 34 1.14 10.94 -6.64
CA ASP A 34 0.71 11.74 -7.79
C ASP A 34 -0.38 12.76 -7.37
N PRO A 35 -0.13 14.08 -7.51
CA PRO A 35 -1.12 15.11 -7.21
C PRO A 35 -2.41 15.00 -8.04
N ALA A 36 -2.39 14.31 -9.19
CA ALA A 36 -3.58 14.05 -9.99
C ALA A 36 -4.59 13.15 -9.24
N LEU A 37 -4.13 12.21 -8.41
CA LEU A 37 -4.99 11.34 -7.62
C LEU A 37 -5.74 12.11 -6.52
N GLU A 38 -5.04 13.03 -5.85
CA GLU A 38 -5.64 13.90 -4.83
C GLU A 38 -6.74 14.78 -5.45
N ARG A 39 -6.43 15.39 -6.60
CA ARG A 39 -7.39 16.22 -7.33
C ARG A 39 -8.62 15.42 -7.75
N GLU A 40 -8.43 14.24 -8.34
CA GLU A 40 -9.54 13.38 -8.75
C GLU A 40 -10.43 13.01 -7.56
N ALA A 41 -9.85 12.67 -6.40
CA ALA A 41 -10.60 12.32 -5.19
C ALA A 41 -11.45 13.50 -4.70
N LEU A 42 -10.87 14.71 -4.63
CA LEU A 42 -11.56 15.92 -4.19
C LEU A 42 -12.68 16.33 -5.15
N GLU A 43 -12.48 16.17 -6.46
CA GLU A 43 -13.50 16.50 -7.48
C GLU A 43 -14.67 15.51 -7.46
N LYS A 44 -14.39 14.21 -7.35
CA LYS A 44 -15.44 13.16 -7.36
C LYS A 44 -16.15 13.00 -6.02
N PHE A 45 -15.45 13.19 -4.91
CA PHE A 45 -15.93 12.93 -3.56
C PHE A 45 -15.67 14.13 -2.63
N PRO A 46 -16.23 15.32 -2.93
CA PRO A 46 -16.01 16.51 -2.09
C PRO A 46 -16.55 16.34 -0.65
N ASP A 47 -17.50 15.43 -0.45
CA ASP A 47 -18.08 15.11 0.85
C ASP A 47 -17.22 14.11 1.67
N ASP A 48 -16.17 13.53 1.07
CA ASP A 48 -15.25 12.58 1.71
C ASP A 48 -13.79 13.04 1.57
N PRO A 49 -13.37 14.06 2.34
CA PRO A 49 -12.04 14.66 2.21
C PRO A 49 -10.90 13.74 2.65
N PHE A 50 -11.21 12.59 3.26
CA PHE A 50 -10.19 11.66 3.76
C PHE A 50 -9.91 10.51 2.78
N LEU A 51 -10.68 10.37 1.70
CA LEU A 51 -10.58 9.25 0.78
C LEU A 51 -9.18 9.12 0.15
N PHE A 52 -8.56 10.24 -0.25
CA PHE A 52 -7.19 10.23 -0.77
C PHE A 52 -6.17 9.83 0.31
N ALA A 53 -6.31 10.35 1.53
CA ALA A 53 -5.43 9.99 2.64
C ALA A 53 -5.54 8.50 2.98
N GLN A 54 -6.75 7.93 2.93
CA GLN A 54 -6.97 6.50 3.09
C GLN A 54 -6.26 5.68 2.00
N LEU A 55 -6.41 6.09 0.73
CA LEU A 55 -5.72 5.45 -0.40
C LEU A 55 -4.20 5.46 -0.21
N LYS A 56 -3.66 6.62 0.13
CA LYS A 56 -2.22 6.80 0.38
C LYS A 56 -1.74 5.90 1.53
N ASN A 57 -2.45 5.90 2.66
CA ASN A 57 -2.12 5.06 3.81
C ASN A 57 -2.14 3.56 3.45
N ALA A 58 -3.11 3.11 2.64
CA ALA A 58 -3.17 1.73 2.20
C ALA A 58 -1.91 1.33 1.42
N ILE A 59 -1.49 2.16 0.46
CA ILE A 59 -0.27 1.91 -0.31
C ILE A 59 0.99 1.99 0.57
N GLU A 60 1.06 2.97 1.49
CA GLU A 60 2.20 3.11 2.41
C GLU A 60 2.39 1.88 3.32
N LEU A 61 1.30 1.21 3.71
CA LEU A 61 1.35 -0.05 4.46
C LEU A 61 1.84 -1.23 3.61
N GLU A 62 1.70 -1.17 2.29
CA GLU A 62 2.16 -2.19 1.34
C GLU A 62 3.64 -2.02 0.97
N LEU A 63 4.16 -0.79 0.96
CA LEU A 63 5.55 -0.49 0.55
C LEU A 63 6.62 -1.32 1.30
N PRO A 64 6.53 -1.58 2.62
CA PRO A 64 7.49 -2.44 3.31
C PRO A 64 7.56 -3.87 2.78
N LEU A 65 6.46 -4.41 2.25
CA LEU A 65 6.39 -5.72 1.60
C LEU A 65 7.00 -5.66 0.21
N ALA A 66 6.60 -4.66 -0.60
CA ALA A 66 7.12 -4.47 -1.95
C ALA A 66 8.64 -4.27 -1.97
N ARG A 67 9.19 -3.52 -1.00
CA ARG A 67 10.64 -3.32 -0.82
C ARG A 67 11.40 -4.61 -0.46
N ARG A 68 10.68 -5.67 -0.07
CA ARG A 68 11.22 -7.01 0.21
C ARG A 68 10.91 -8.02 -0.90
N GLY A 69 10.36 -7.56 -2.03
CA GLY A 69 10.01 -8.41 -3.15
C GLY A 69 8.66 -9.12 -3.02
N ILE A 70 7.82 -8.72 -2.06
CA ILE A 70 6.48 -9.28 -1.86
C ILE A 70 5.47 -8.28 -2.42
N PHE A 71 4.82 -8.63 -3.53
CA PHE A 71 3.92 -7.73 -4.25
C PHE A 71 2.50 -8.26 -4.22
N LEU A 72 1.56 -7.44 -3.74
CA LEU A 72 0.16 -7.86 -3.60
C LEU A 72 -0.59 -7.95 -4.94
N VAL A 73 0.04 -7.54 -6.04
CA VAL A 73 -0.46 -7.79 -7.40
C VAL A 73 -0.51 -9.28 -7.73
N ASP A 74 0.36 -10.09 -7.10
CA ASP A 74 0.40 -11.55 -7.26
C ASP A 74 -0.60 -12.27 -6.34
N GLY A 75 -1.32 -11.52 -5.49
CA GLY A 75 -2.19 -12.04 -4.45
C GLY A 75 -1.64 -11.85 -3.04
N PRO A 76 -2.27 -12.46 -2.02
CA PRO A 76 -1.82 -12.36 -0.63
C PRO A 76 -0.44 -13.02 -0.44
N PRO A 77 0.37 -12.55 0.52
CA PRO A 77 1.65 -13.20 0.85
C PRO A 77 1.45 -14.67 1.21
N THR A 78 2.35 -15.52 0.73
CA THR A 78 2.36 -16.96 1.06
C THR A 78 2.81 -17.19 2.50
N ASP A 79 2.47 -18.36 3.07
CA ASP A 79 2.89 -18.75 4.42
C ASP A 79 4.42 -18.73 4.58
N GLU A 80 5.17 -19.11 3.53
CA GLU A 80 6.63 -19.07 3.51
C GLU A 80 7.17 -17.64 3.59
N GLN A 81 6.61 -16.73 2.79
CA GLN A 81 6.98 -15.30 2.83
C GLN A 81 6.66 -14.68 4.20
N VAL A 82 5.52 -15.04 4.79
CA VAL A 82 5.14 -14.58 6.13
C VAL A 82 6.11 -15.12 7.20
N ALA A 83 6.44 -16.41 7.14
CA ALA A 83 7.39 -17.03 8.07
C ALA A 83 8.79 -16.40 7.98
N GLU A 84 9.25 -16.07 6.77
CA GLU A 84 10.52 -15.38 6.56
C GLU A 84 10.50 -13.96 7.14
N LEU A 85 9.44 -13.18 6.88
CA LEU A 85 9.28 -11.85 7.47
C LEU A 85 9.34 -11.90 9.00
N GLN A 86 8.61 -12.84 9.62
CA GLN A 86 8.63 -13.02 11.07
C GLN A 86 10.03 -13.40 11.59
N ARG A 87 10.79 -14.21 10.85
CA ARG A 87 12.17 -14.56 11.19
C ARG A 87 13.07 -13.33 11.18
N HIS A 88 13.05 -12.54 10.11
CA HIS A 88 13.85 -11.31 9.98
C HIS A 88 13.50 -10.31 11.09
N THR A 89 12.21 -10.13 11.40
CA THR A 89 11.77 -9.25 12.50
C THR A 89 12.28 -9.74 13.86
N ARG A 90 12.22 -11.05 14.15
CA ARG A 90 12.75 -11.61 15.40
C ARG A 90 14.26 -11.42 15.52
N GLU A 91 15.00 -11.59 14.43
CA GLU A 91 16.45 -11.37 14.40
C GLU A 91 16.79 -9.89 14.65
N ALA A 92 16.13 -8.96 13.96
CA ALA A 92 16.31 -7.52 14.18
C ALA A 92 16.01 -7.10 15.64
N LEU A 93 14.93 -7.60 16.22
CA LEU A 93 14.57 -7.34 17.62
C LEU A 93 15.59 -7.90 18.61
N ARG A 94 16.19 -9.06 18.31
CA ARG A 94 17.26 -9.64 19.15
C ARG A 94 18.51 -8.75 19.15
N PHE A 95 18.90 -8.21 17.99
CA PHE A 95 20.03 -7.28 17.90
C PHE A 95 19.78 -6.02 18.72
N LEU A 96 18.60 -5.39 18.56
CA LEU A 96 18.21 -4.20 19.32
C LEU A 96 18.22 -4.40 20.83
N LYS A 97 17.83 -5.59 21.31
CA LYS A 97 17.84 -5.93 22.74
C LYS A 97 19.24 -6.20 23.30
N LYS A 98 20.20 -6.62 22.47
CA LYS A 98 21.59 -6.86 22.87
C LYS A 98 22.46 -5.59 22.85
N SER A 99 22.01 -4.55 22.14
CA SER A 99 22.69 -3.25 22.05
C SER A 99 22.25 -2.26 23.15
N ARG A 100 21.49 -2.71 24.15
CA ARG A 100 21.15 -1.99 25.39
C ARG A 100 21.81 -2.67 26.56
#